data_AF-A0A6J0CX03-F1
#
_entry.id   AF-A0A6J0CX03-F1
#
_cell.length_a   1.000
_cell.length_b   1.000
_cell.length_c   1.000
_cell.angle_alpha   90.00
_cell.angle_beta   90.00
_cell.angle_gamma   90.00
#
_symmetry.space_group_name_H-M   'P 1'
#
loop_
_entity.id
_entity.type
_entity.pdbx_description
1 polymer ?
#
loop_
_entity_poly.entity_id
_entity_poly.type
_entity_poly.pdbx_seq_one_letter_code
_entity_poly.pdbx_strand_id
1 'polypeptide(L)'
;MRTQKLRHLAVVLLGNEYCDNDWIVRFLRRNGGFVDLLFITYDSPWINGVDVLQWPLGVATYRKFPVAEASWSMLHDERPYICNFLGTAYANSSRQTLLNILKQDGSDKLCWVSAREQWQPQETNESLKNYQDALLQSDLTLCPVGVNTECYRIYEACSFGSVPVVEDVMTAGYCGNTSTHHRAPLQLLKAMDAPFIFIRNWKELPAILEKEKTLTLQEKIQRRKMLLQWYQHFKTELKWKFTSILESSFFMNNKG
;
A
#
# COMPACT_ATOMS: atom_id res chain seq x y z
N MET A 1 -0.50 -10.99 -44.87
CA MET A 1 -0.72 -10.37 -43.54
C MET A 1 0.43 -9.41 -43.25
N ARG A 2 0.17 -8.10 -43.24
CA ARG A 2 1.16 -7.09 -42.78
C ARG A 2 1.19 -7.19 -41.25
N THR A 3 2.23 -7.76 -40.68
CA THR A 3 2.48 -7.71 -39.23
C THR A 3 2.65 -6.24 -38.85
N GLN A 4 1.70 -5.67 -38.12
CA GLN A 4 1.90 -4.36 -37.50
C GLN A 4 3.09 -4.50 -36.53
N LYS A 5 4.22 -3.86 -36.87
CA LYS A 5 5.37 -3.80 -35.95
C LYS A 5 4.94 -3.03 -34.71
N LEU A 6 5.11 -3.62 -33.53
CA LEU A 6 4.93 -2.95 -32.24
C LEU A 6 5.81 -1.69 -32.23
N ARG A 7 5.19 -0.52 -32.05
CA ARG A 7 5.88 0.79 -32.11
C ARG A 7 6.29 1.31 -30.74
N HIS A 8 5.46 1.04 -29.73
CA HIS A 8 5.63 1.50 -28.36
C HIS A 8 5.29 0.39 -27.38
N LEU A 9 6.03 0.32 -26.28
CA LEU A 9 5.78 -0.64 -25.20
C LEU A 9 5.94 0.04 -23.83
N ALA A 10 4.88 0.01 -23.04
CA ALA A 10 4.95 0.30 -21.61
C ALA A 10 4.83 -1.01 -20.81
N VAL A 11 5.55 -1.12 -19.71
CA VAL A 11 5.47 -2.24 -18.78
C VAL A 11 4.98 -1.74 -17.42
N VAL A 12 3.97 -2.40 -16.86
CA VAL A 12 3.58 -2.25 -15.45
C VAL A 12 4.05 -3.50 -14.71
N LEU A 13 5.04 -3.32 -13.84
CA LEU A 13 5.77 -4.40 -13.19
C LEU A 13 5.47 -4.40 -11.69
N LEU A 14 4.99 -5.55 -11.19
CA LEU A 14 5.13 -5.90 -9.78
C LEU A 14 6.63 -6.17 -9.54
N GLY A 15 7.31 -5.22 -8.89
CA GLY A 15 8.74 -5.30 -8.64
C GLY A 15 9.11 -6.47 -7.73
N ASN A 16 10.37 -6.88 -7.77
CA ASN A 16 10.94 -7.80 -6.80
C ASN A 16 10.97 -7.15 -5.39
N GLU A 17 10.72 -7.94 -4.35
CA GLU A 17 10.64 -7.45 -2.97
C GLU A 17 11.97 -7.02 -2.35
N TYR A 18 13.10 -7.33 -2.99
CA TYR A 18 14.43 -6.81 -2.65
C TYR A 18 14.87 -5.68 -3.59
N CYS A 19 13.98 -5.28 -4.50
CA CYS A 19 14.22 -4.35 -5.59
C CYS A 19 15.31 -4.81 -6.58
N ASP A 20 15.54 -6.11 -6.67
CA ASP A 20 16.36 -6.74 -7.71
C ASP A 20 15.53 -6.91 -8.99
N ASN A 21 15.59 -5.91 -9.85
CA ASN A 21 14.86 -5.88 -11.11
C ASN A 21 15.81 -5.68 -12.31
N ASP A 22 17.12 -5.90 -12.14
CA ASP A 22 18.16 -5.41 -13.06
C ASP A 22 18.01 -6.00 -14.47
N TRP A 23 17.41 -7.19 -14.53
CA TRP A 23 17.08 -7.89 -15.77
C TRP A 23 16.26 -7.04 -16.75
N ILE A 24 15.45 -6.08 -16.27
CA ILE A 24 14.61 -5.25 -17.13
C ILE A 24 15.38 -4.09 -17.77
N VAL A 25 16.50 -3.69 -17.17
CA VAL A 25 17.26 -2.48 -17.55
C VAL A 25 17.72 -2.55 -19.01
N ARG A 26 18.16 -3.71 -19.48
CA ARG A 26 18.57 -3.91 -20.89
C ARG A 26 17.45 -3.75 -21.91
N PHE A 27 16.19 -3.84 -21.47
CA PHE A 27 15.03 -3.69 -22.35
C PHE A 27 14.53 -2.25 -22.41
N LEU A 28 14.99 -1.35 -21.54
CA LEU A 28 14.62 0.06 -21.58
C LEU A 28 15.20 0.75 -22.82
N ARG A 29 14.42 1.62 -23.46
CA ARG A 29 14.80 2.34 -24.68
C ARG A 29 16.06 3.17 -24.51
N ARG A 30 16.25 3.81 -23.34
CA ARG A 30 17.47 4.56 -23.01
C ARG A 30 18.75 3.70 -23.04
N ASN A 31 18.62 2.38 -22.92
CA ASN A 31 19.70 1.40 -22.94
C ASN A 31 19.75 0.60 -24.25
N GLY A 32 19.08 1.08 -25.31
CA GLY A 32 19.02 0.40 -26.61
C GLY A 32 17.94 -0.69 -26.74
N GLY A 33 17.07 -0.84 -25.74
CA GLY A 33 15.94 -1.78 -25.77
C GLY A 33 14.67 -1.21 -26.42
N PHE A 34 13.55 -1.91 -26.23
CA PHE A 34 12.25 -1.61 -26.87
C PHE A 34 11.14 -1.19 -25.90
N VAL A 35 11.40 -1.17 -24.60
CA VAL A 35 10.47 -0.69 -23.55
C VAL A 35 10.63 0.83 -23.43
N ASP A 36 9.60 1.58 -23.80
CA ASP A 36 9.56 3.04 -23.70
C ASP A 36 9.41 3.51 -22.25
N LEU A 37 8.54 2.83 -21.49
CA LEU A 37 8.13 3.25 -20.15
C LEU A 37 8.05 2.04 -19.22
N LEU A 38 8.54 2.21 -18.00
CA LEU A 38 8.43 1.24 -16.92
C LEU A 38 7.71 1.88 -15.74
N PHE A 39 6.54 1.35 -15.39
CA PHE A 39 5.85 1.62 -14.14
C PHE A 39 6.16 0.46 -13.19
N ILE A 40 6.82 0.73 -12.06
CA ILE A 40 7.26 -0.32 -11.13
C ILE A 40 6.69 -0.08 -9.74
N THR A 41 6.21 -1.13 -9.10
CA THR A 41 5.79 -1.07 -7.69
C THR A 41 6.97 -0.98 -6.74
N TYR A 42 6.71 -0.56 -5.50
CA TYR A 42 7.70 -0.32 -4.45
C TYR A 42 8.60 0.89 -4.73
N ASP A 43 9.33 1.34 -3.72
CA ASP A 43 10.42 2.28 -3.96
C ASP A 43 11.52 1.58 -4.75
N SER A 44 12.15 2.30 -5.66
CA SER A 44 13.26 1.78 -6.45
C SER A 44 14.25 2.90 -6.75
N PRO A 45 15.56 2.61 -6.70
CA PRO A 45 16.61 3.58 -7.01
C PRO A 45 16.60 4.04 -8.48
N TRP A 46 15.83 3.38 -9.36
CA TRP A 46 15.77 3.74 -10.78
C TRP A 46 14.67 4.73 -11.12
N ILE A 47 13.75 5.00 -10.18
CA ILE A 47 12.64 5.91 -10.41
C ILE A 47 13.22 7.29 -10.69
N ASN A 48 13.08 7.75 -11.94
CA ASN A 48 13.61 9.03 -12.40
C ASN A 48 12.52 9.99 -12.88
N GLY A 49 11.25 9.54 -12.90
CA GLY A 49 10.11 10.36 -13.31
C GLY A 49 10.02 10.64 -14.80
N VAL A 50 10.88 10.02 -15.62
CA VAL A 50 10.93 10.20 -17.08
C VAL A 50 10.47 8.93 -17.79
N ASP A 51 11.27 7.86 -17.70
CA ASP A 51 11.01 6.57 -18.34
C ASP A 51 10.84 5.44 -17.33
N VAL A 52 11.25 5.65 -16.08
CA VAL A 52 11.00 4.74 -14.96
C VAL A 52 10.22 5.49 -13.87
N LEU A 53 9.01 4.99 -13.59
CA LEU A 53 7.98 5.66 -12.83
C LEU A 53 7.49 4.78 -11.69
N GLN A 54 7.22 5.39 -10.53
CA GLN A 54 6.63 4.67 -9.41
C GLN A 54 5.16 4.36 -9.68
N TRP A 55 4.75 3.13 -9.36
CA TRP A 55 3.38 2.65 -9.37
C TRP A 55 3.00 2.16 -7.97
N PRO A 56 1.77 2.40 -7.47
CA PRO A 56 1.37 1.80 -6.20
C PRO A 56 1.18 0.28 -6.34
N LEU A 57 1.37 -0.45 -5.26
CA LEU A 57 1.01 -1.87 -5.18
C LEU A 57 -0.52 -2.06 -5.33
N GLY A 58 -1.31 -1.20 -4.69
CA GLY A 58 -2.77 -1.27 -4.69
C GLY A 58 -3.31 -2.40 -3.80
N VAL A 59 -4.58 -2.76 -4.02
CA VAL A 59 -5.24 -3.87 -3.30
C VAL A 59 -4.92 -5.23 -3.93
N ALA A 60 -5.02 -6.33 -3.18
CA ALA A 60 -4.73 -7.66 -3.69
C ALA A 60 -5.85 -8.21 -4.61
N THR A 61 -5.96 -7.67 -5.84
CA THR A 61 -6.97 -8.09 -6.82
C THR A 61 -6.86 -9.58 -7.20
N TYR A 62 -5.67 -10.17 -7.13
CA TYR A 62 -5.46 -11.61 -7.33
C TYR A 62 -6.16 -12.48 -6.26
N ARG A 63 -6.45 -11.92 -5.07
CA ARG A 63 -7.28 -12.56 -4.03
C ARG A 63 -8.75 -12.17 -4.13
N LYS A 64 -9.16 -11.54 -5.22
CA LYS A 64 -10.52 -10.99 -5.43
C LYS A 64 -10.91 -9.97 -4.36
N PHE A 65 -9.95 -9.21 -3.83
CA PHE A 65 -10.28 -8.11 -2.94
C PHE A 65 -11.17 -7.09 -3.69
N PRO A 66 -12.30 -6.66 -3.10
CA PRO A 66 -13.30 -5.90 -3.83
C PRO A 66 -12.84 -4.47 -4.10
N VAL A 67 -13.40 -3.88 -5.15
CA VAL A 67 -13.41 -2.42 -5.31
C VAL A 67 -14.54 -1.88 -4.43
N ALA A 68 -14.20 -1.46 -3.21
CA ALA A 68 -15.18 -0.92 -2.28
C ALA A 68 -15.59 0.52 -2.65
N GLU A 69 -16.88 0.80 -2.59
CA GLU A 69 -17.44 2.15 -2.65
C GLU A 69 -17.70 2.64 -1.23
N ALA A 70 -17.49 3.95 -1.01
CA ALA A 70 -17.77 4.56 0.29
C ALA A 70 -19.28 4.51 0.56
N SER A 71 -19.67 3.95 1.71
CA SER A 71 -21.06 3.94 2.18
C SER A 71 -21.25 4.86 3.38
N TRP A 72 -22.51 5.21 3.66
CA TRP A 72 -22.86 5.97 4.85
C TRP A 72 -22.43 5.22 6.13
N SER A 73 -22.72 3.92 6.22
CA SER A 73 -22.35 3.07 7.37
C SER A 73 -20.83 3.01 7.61
N MET A 74 -20.04 2.88 6.54
CA MET A 74 -18.57 2.85 6.64
C MET A 74 -18.00 4.10 7.30
N LEU A 75 -18.64 5.25 7.07
CA LEU A 75 -18.26 6.54 7.63
C LEU A 75 -18.77 6.72 9.05
N HIS A 76 -20.07 6.52 9.27
CA HIS A 76 -20.78 7.03 10.44
C HIS A 76 -20.93 6.04 11.59
N ASP A 77 -20.87 4.73 11.32
CA ASP A 77 -21.11 3.74 12.36
C ASP A 77 -19.98 3.72 13.38
N GLU A 78 -20.33 3.55 14.65
CA GLU A 78 -19.34 3.29 15.69
C GLU A 78 -18.70 1.91 15.45
N ARG A 79 -17.37 1.85 15.56
CA ARG A 79 -16.60 0.64 15.29
C ARG A 79 -16.29 -0.08 16.60
N PRO A 80 -16.63 -1.38 16.75
CA PRO A 80 -16.42 -2.09 18.00
C PRO A 80 -14.95 -2.34 18.34
N TYR A 81 -14.05 -2.24 17.36
CA TYR A 81 -12.62 -2.44 17.56
C TYR A 81 -11.84 -1.15 17.32
N ILE A 82 -10.82 -0.92 18.14
CA ILE A 82 -9.89 0.20 17.98
C ILE A 82 -8.94 -0.07 16.83
N CYS A 83 -8.48 -1.31 16.69
CA CYS A 83 -7.56 -1.69 15.62
C CYS A 83 -7.81 -3.10 15.09
N ASN A 84 -7.21 -3.44 13.95
CA ASN A 84 -7.11 -4.83 13.50
C ASN A 84 -5.71 -5.19 13.02
N PHE A 85 -5.41 -6.48 13.13
CA PHE A 85 -4.30 -7.10 12.44
C PHE A 85 -4.67 -8.52 12.03
N LEU A 86 -4.70 -8.76 10.72
CA LEU A 86 -4.85 -10.09 10.15
C LEU A 86 -3.66 -10.39 9.23
N GLY A 87 -3.05 -11.55 9.43
CA GLY A 87 -1.93 -11.98 8.60
C GLY A 87 -1.02 -13.04 9.20
N THR A 88 -0.06 -13.48 8.41
CA THR A 88 0.96 -14.44 8.83
C THR A 88 2.02 -13.76 9.69
N ALA A 89 2.28 -14.27 10.90
CA ALA A 89 3.32 -13.80 11.79
C ALA A 89 4.53 -14.75 11.76
N TYR A 90 5.54 -14.38 10.98
CA TYR A 90 6.77 -15.16 10.89
C TYR A 90 7.66 -14.92 12.12
N ALA A 91 8.40 -15.94 12.54
CA ALA A 91 9.42 -15.77 13.58
C ALA A 91 10.43 -14.68 13.19
N ASN A 92 10.93 -13.94 14.19
CA ASN A 92 11.91 -12.86 14.00
C ASN A 92 11.47 -11.77 13.01
N SER A 93 10.16 -11.55 12.86
CA SER A 93 9.60 -10.49 12.02
C SER A 93 8.98 -9.36 12.82
N SER A 94 8.80 -8.20 12.19
CA SER A 94 8.11 -7.08 12.83
C SER A 94 6.66 -7.42 13.23
N ARG A 95 6.02 -8.36 12.50
CA ARG A 95 4.70 -8.88 12.84
C ARG A 95 4.69 -9.61 14.17
N GLN A 96 5.76 -10.35 14.49
CA GLN A 96 5.90 -10.99 15.81
C GLN A 96 6.06 -9.94 16.91
N THR A 97 6.87 -8.91 16.67
CA THR A 97 7.04 -7.79 17.61
C THR A 97 5.72 -7.08 17.88
N LEU A 98 4.94 -6.78 16.84
CA LEU A 98 3.61 -6.20 16.95
C LEU A 98 2.69 -7.06 17.83
N LEU A 99 2.61 -8.37 17.55
CA LEU A 99 1.76 -9.28 18.31
C LEU A 99 2.19 -9.39 19.78
N ASN A 100 3.49 -9.35 20.06
CA ASN A 100 4.01 -9.37 21.42
C ASN A 100 3.58 -8.13 22.20
N ILE A 101 3.64 -6.95 21.57
CA ILE A 101 3.21 -5.68 22.19
C ILE A 101 1.70 -5.69 22.48
N LEU A 102 0.88 -6.13 21.50
CA LEU A 102 -0.57 -6.24 21.70
C LEU A 102 -0.94 -7.14 22.89
N LYS A 103 -0.20 -8.26 23.07
CA LYS A 103 -0.40 -9.19 24.19
C LYS A 103 0.07 -8.63 25.52
N GLN A 104 1.24 -7.98 25.56
CA GLN A 104 1.82 -7.44 26.80
C GLN A 104 0.93 -6.38 27.45
N ASP A 105 0.32 -5.52 26.63
CA ASP A 105 -0.48 -4.40 27.12
C ASP A 105 -1.98 -4.74 27.25
N GLY A 106 -2.37 -6.01 27.03
CA GLY A 106 -3.78 -6.44 27.01
C GLY A 106 -4.63 -5.75 25.94
N SER A 107 -3.97 -5.14 24.94
CA SER A 107 -4.60 -4.41 23.84
C SER A 107 -5.13 -5.34 22.75
N ASP A 108 -4.77 -6.61 22.79
CA ASP A 108 -5.35 -7.67 21.96
C ASP A 108 -6.88 -7.76 22.13
N LYS A 109 -7.42 -7.42 23.30
CA LYS A 109 -8.87 -7.37 23.54
C LYS A 109 -9.58 -6.19 22.89
N LEU A 110 -8.83 -5.13 22.53
CA LEU A 110 -9.35 -3.93 21.90
C LEU A 110 -9.30 -4.00 20.37
N CYS A 111 -8.63 -5.03 19.84
CA CYS A 111 -8.34 -5.15 18.44
C CYS A 111 -8.80 -6.47 17.86
N TRP A 112 -9.26 -6.45 16.61
CA TRP A 112 -9.51 -7.68 15.87
C TRP A 112 -8.18 -8.29 15.42
N VAL A 113 -7.67 -9.27 16.16
CA VAL A 113 -6.42 -9.95 15.84
C VAL A 113 -6.68 -11.37 15.35
N SER A 114 -6.26 -11.67 14.13
CA SER A 114 -6.23 -13.05 13.61
C SER A 114 -4.89 -13.32 12.92
N ALA A 115 -3.96 -13.85 13.71
CA ALA A 115 -2.64 -14.22 13.25
C ALA A 115 -2.57 -15.71 12.89
N ARG A 116 -1.84 -16.04 11.83
CA ARG A 116 -1.51 -17.42 11.45
C ARG A 116 0.01 -17.60 11.43
N GLU A 117 0.48 -18.81 11.72
CA GLU A 117 1.92 -19.11 11.69
C GLU A 117 2.43 -19.30 10.26
N GLN A 118 1.58 -19.81 9.37
CA GLN A 118 1.95 -20.10 7.97
C GLN A 118 1.08 -19.34 6.98
N TRP A 119 1.69 -18.93 5.87
CA TRP A 119 0.96 -18.30 4.77
C TRP A 119 0.31 -19.36 3.88
N GLN A 120 -0.94 -19.10 3.50
CA GLN A 120 -1.71 -19.95 2.60
C GLN A 120 -2.02 -19.18 1.32
N PRO A 121 -1.89 -19.80 0.14
CA PRO A 121 -2.08 -19.15 -1.16
C PRO A 121 -3.54 -18.88 -1.49
N GLN A 122 -4.46 -19.70 -0.98
CA GLN A 122 -5.88 -19.59 -1.25
C GLN A 122 -6.59 -18.95 -0.05
N GLU A 123 -7.17 -17.78 -0.30
CA GLU A 123 -8.10 -17.13 0.64
C GLU A 123 -9.47 -17.78 0.45
N THR A 124 -10.12 -18.22 1.54
CA THR A 124 -11.49 -18.72 1.46
C THR A 124 -12.46 -17.54 1.44
N ASN A 125 -13.71 -17.76 0.98
CA ASN A 125 -14.73 -16.70 1.04
C ASN A 125 -14.96 -16.23 2.49
N GLU A 126 -14.89 -17.16 3.44
CA GLU A 126 -15.04 -16.86 4.86
C GLU A 126 -13.86 -16.02 5.39
N SER A 127 -12.61 -16.39 5.07
CA SER A 127 -11.45 -15.65 5.56
C SER A 127 -11.34 -14.27 4.91
N LEU A 128 -11.71 -14.14 3.62
CA LEU A 128 -11.85 -12.85 2.95
C LEU A 128 -12.95 -11.99 3.60
N LYS A 129 -14.11 -12.57 3.90
CA LYS A 129 -15.22 -11.87 4.56
C LYS A 129 -14.82 -11.38 5.95
N ASN A 130 -14.19 -12.24 6.75
CA ASN A 130 -13.66 -11.90 8.06
C ASN A 130 -12.64 -10.75 7.98
N TYR A 131 -11.79 -10.74 6.97
CA TYR A 131 -10.85 -9.65 6.76
C TYR A 131 -11.55 -8.33 6.40
N GLN A 132 -12.52 -8.36 5.49
CA GLN A 132 -13.32 -7.17 5.16
C GLN A 132 -14.08 -6.64 6.37
N ASP A 133 -14.66 -7.53 7.18
CA ASP A 133 -15.38 -7.15 8.39
C ASP A 133 -14.43 -6.54 9.42
N ALA A 134 -13.22 -7.07 9.58
CA ALA A 134 -12.19 -6.46 10.43
C ALA A 134 -11.83 -5.04 9.98
N LEU A 135 -11.70 -4.79 8.66
CA LEU A 135 -11.44 -3.45 8.11
C LEU A 135 -12.63 -2.49 8.34
N LEU A 136 -13.87 -2.97 8.18
CA LEU A 136 -15.09 -2.18 8.41
C LEU A 136 -15.31 -1.85 9.88
N GLN A 137 -14.99 -2.78 10.77
CA GLN A 137 -15.32 -2.73 12.20
C GLN A 137 -14.18 -2.22 13.08
N SER A 138 -13.05 -1.80 12.49
CA SER A 138 -11.89 -1.30 13.25
C SER A 138 -11.48 0.11 12.84
N ASP A 139 -11.24 1.00 13.80
CA ASP A 139 -10.81 2.38 13.51
C ASP A 139 -9.45 2.44 12.81
N LEU A 140 -8.51 1.62 13.27
CA LEU A 140 -7.15 1.52 12.77
C LEU A 140 -6.89 0.15 12.12
N THR A 141 -6.01 0.12 11.11
CA THR A 141 -5.45 -1.13 10.59
C THR A 141 -3.94 -1.12 10.76
N LEU A 142 -3.41 -2.10 11.48
CA LEU A 142 -1.99 -2.20 11.76
C LEU A 142 -1.26 -2.81 10.56
N CYS A 143 -0.32 -2.06 10.00
CA CYS A 143 0.41 -2.39 8.78
C CYS A 143 1.92 -2.57 9.05
N PRO A 144 2.33 -3.65 9.77
CA PRO A 144 3.74 -3.99 9.92
C PRO A 144 4.34 -4.41 8.59
N VAL A 145 5.62 -4.13 8.45
CA VAL A 145 6.39 -4.53 7.27
C VAL A 145 6.36 -6.05 7.08
N GLY A 146 6.40 -6.47 5.82
CA GLY A 146 6.60 -7.86 5.43
C GLY A 146 8.01 -8.05 4.88
N VAL A 147 8.09 -8.75 3.75
CA VAL A 147 9.29 -8.74 2.90
C VAL A 147 9.51 -7.33 2.33
N ASN A 148 8.43 -6.62 2.00
CA ASN A 148 8.42 -5.20 1.65
C ASN A 148 7.82 -4.32 2.75
N THR A 149 8.24 -3.05 2.76
CA THR A 149 7.60 -1.99 3.55
C THR A 149 6.18 -1.69 3.06
N GLU A 150 6.00 -1.52 1.75
CA GLU A 150 4.68 -1.32 1.15
C GLU A 150 3.93 -2.65 1.05
N CYS A 151 2.68 -2.70 1.50
CA CYS A 151 1.88 -3.92 1.46
C CYS A 151 0.41 -3.64 1.11
N TYR A 152 -0.27 -4.66 0.58
CA TYR A 152 -1.67 -4.59 0.15
C TYR A 152 -2.59 -4.04 1.26
N ARG A 153 -2.31 -4.40 2.52
CA ARG A 153 -3.09 -3.99 3.70
C ARG A 153 -3.26 -2.48 3.81
N ILE A 154 -2.26 -1.69 3.40
CA ILE A 154 -2.33 -0.23 3.44
C ILE A 154 -3.49 0.26 2.55
N TYR A 155 -3.55 -0.23 1.31
CA TYR A 155 -4.57 0.15 0.34
C TYR A 155 -5.95 -0.43 0.67
N GLU A 156 -5.97 -1.66 1.18
CA GLU A 156 -7.18 -2.35 1.60
C GLU A 156 -7.85 -1.64 2.78
N ALA A 157 -7.06 -1.20 3.77
CA ALA A 157 -7.54 -0.38 4.88
C ALA A 157 -8.10 0.97 4.42
N CYS A 158 -7.41 1.65 3.50
CA CYS A 158 -7.90 2.87 2.87
C CYS A 158 -9.25 2.67 2.18
N SER A 159 -9.46 1.50 1.56
CA SER A 159 -10.70 1.18 0.83
C SER A 159 -11.93 1.07 1.74
N PHE A 160 -11.72 0.78 3.02
CA PHE A 160 -12.76 0.57 4.03
C PHE A 160 -12.77 1.64 5.13
N GLY A 161 -12.01 2.73 4.94
CA GLY A 161 -11.95 3.83 5.89
C GLY A 161 -11.27 3.49 7.22
N SER A 162 -10.53 2.38 7.30
CA SER A 162 -9.72 2.06 8.48
C SER A 162 -8.35 2.71 8.34
N VAL A 163 -7.94 3.53 9.31
CA VAL A 163 -6.72 4.34 9.17
C VAL A 163 -5.48 3.46 9.27
N PRO A 164 -4.59 3.45 8.26
CA PRO A 164 -3.37 2.68 8.33
C PRO A 164 -2.41 3.21 9.41
N VAL A 165 -1.98 2.33 10.31
CA VAL A 165 -0.80 2.53 11.17
C VAL A 165 0.36 1.83 10.48
N VAL A 166 1.21 2.59 9.80
CA VAL A 166 2.22 2.08 8.87
C VAL A 166 3.59 2.12 9.51
N GLU A 167 4.27 0.98 9.49
CA GLU A 167 5.66 0.90 9.92
C GLU A 167 6.59 1.49 8.84
N ASP A 168 7.10 2.68 9.11
CA ASP A 168 7.96 3.47 8.25
C ASP A 168 9.43 3.05 8.40
N VAL A 169 9.69 1.80 8.01
CA VAL A 169 11.01 1.17 8.09
C VAL A 169 11.33 0.50 6.76
N MET A 170 12.51 0.78 6.20
CA MET A 170 12.99 0.13 4.98
C MET A 170 13.29 -1.35 5.27
N THR A 171 12.70 -2.26 4.51
CA THR A 171 13.02 -3.69 4.58
C THR A 171 14.35 -4.00 3.89
N ALA A 172 14.85 -5.23 4.05
CA ALA A 172 16.11 -5.64 3.41
C ALA A 172 16.03 -5.52 1.87
N GLY A 173 17.16 -5.18 1.24
CA GLY A 173 17.25 -4.97 -0.22
C GLY A 173 17.83 -3.59 -0.55
N TYR A 174 17.65 -3.16 -1.79
CA TYR A 174 18.24 -1.90 -2.30
C TYR A 174 17.18 -0.86 -2.71
N CYS A 175 15.95 -1.01 -2.21
CA CYS A 175 14.79 -0.21 -2.63
C CYS A 175 14.91 1.30 -2.40
N GLY A 176 15.66 1.77 -1.40
CA GLY A 176 15.79 3.21 -1.10
C GLY A 176 17.20 3.74 -0.88
N ASN A 177 18.24 3.01 -1.27
CA ASN A 177 19.62 3.36 -0.95
C ASN A 177 20.26 4.31 -1.99
N THR A 178 19.62 5.46 -2.28
CA THR A 178 20.20 6.48 -3.18
C THR A 178 20.03 7.90 -2.63
N SER A 179 21.01 8.74 -2.95
CA SER A 179 21.09 10.15 -2.54
C SER A 179 19.95 11.02 -3.09
N THR A 180 19.14 10.51 -4.02
CA THR A 180 18.04 11.21 -4.69
C THR A 180 16.67 11.01 -4.03
N HIS A 181 16.51 10.01 -3.15
CA HIS A 181 15.21 9.65 -2.56
C HIS A 181 15.15 9.94 -1.05
N HIS A 182 15.10 11.22 -0.66
CA HIS A 182 15.07 11.67 0.74
C HIS A 182 13.84 11.25 1.55
N ARG A 183 12.83 10.62 0.94
CA ARG A 183 11.55 10.24 1.60
C ARG A 183 11.29 8.74 1.64
N ALA A 184 12.21 7.90 1.20
CA ALA A 184 12.07 6.44 1.30
C ALA A 184 12.07 5.97 2.78
N PRO A 185 11.32 4.91 3.15
CA PRO A 185 10.41 4.14 2.29
C PRO A 185 9.06 4.85 2.04
N LEU A 186 8.20 4.27 1.19
CA LEU A 186 6.84 4.70 0.90
C LEU A 186 6.78 6.10 0.25
N GLN A 187 7.72 6.39 -0.66
CA GLN A 187 7.89 7.73 -1.21
C GLN A 187 6.62 8.25 -1.88
N LEU A 188 5.95 7.44 -2.70
CA LEU A 188 4.72 7.86 -3.38
C LEU A 188 3.61 8.24 -2.40
N LEU A 189 3.39 7.43 -1.37
CA LEU A 189 2.36 7.69 -0.35
C LEU A 189 2.66 8.98 0.43
N LYS A 190 3.92 9.17 0.83
CA LYS A 190 4.36 10.40 1.52
C LYS A 190 4.38 11.63 0.63
N ALA A 191 4.68 11.48 -0.66
CA ALA A 191 4.66 12.58 -1.63
C ALA A 191 3.25 13.06 -1.93
N MET A 192 2.24 12.22 -1.71
CA MET A 192 0.83 12.55 -1.84
C MET A 192 0.16 12.85 -0.48
N ASP A 193 0.95 13.14 0.56
CA ASP A 193 0.48 13.51 1.90
C ASP A 193 -0.54 12.53 2.48
N ALA A 194 -0.24 11.23 2.38
CA ALA A 194 -1.11 10.19 2.93
C ALA A 194 -1.45 10.45 4.41
N PRO A 195 -2.75 10.45 4.80
CA PRO A 195 -3.20 10.76 6.16
C PRO A 195 -3.06 9.54 7.08
N PHE A 196 -1.90 8.88 7.03
CA PHE A 196 -1.61 7.66 7.78
C PHE A 196 -0.88 7.99 9.08
N ILE A 197 -0.89 7.04 10.01
CA ILE A 197 -0.08 7.12 11.22
C ILE A 197 1.22 6.37 10.93
N PHE A 198 2.28 7.10 10.59
CA PHE A 198 3.60 6.52 10.36
C PHE A 198 4.34 6.34 11.69
N ILE A 199 4.82 5.13 11.95
CA ILE A 199 5.62 4.81 13.14
C ILE A 199 6.97 4.24 12.72
N ARG A 200 8.02 4.48 13.51
CA ARG A 200 9.33 3.86 13.28
C ARG A 200 9.52 2.62 14.14
N ASN A 201 8.74 2.50 15.21
CA ASN A 201 8.82 1.38 16.12
C ASN A 201 7.44 1.04 16.70
N TRP A 202 7.10 -0.26 16.75
CA TRP A 202 5.86 -0.73 17.36
C TRP A 202 5.71 -0.38 18.85
N LYS A 203 6.78 -0.02 19.56
CA LYS A 203 6.72 0.55 20.93
C LYS A 203 5.94 1.86 21.02
N GLU A 204 5.68 2.53 19.88
CA GLU A 204 4.82 3.72 19.82
C GLU A 204 3.32 3.37 19.83
N LEU A 205 2.96 2.12 19.51
CA LEU A 205 1.58 1.66 19.39
C LEU A 205 0.73 1.89 20.65
N PRO A 206 1.20 1.62 21.88
CA PRO A 206 0.36 1.79 23.06
C PRO A 206 -0.12 3.22 23.23
N ALA A 207 0.76 4.21 23.01
CA ALA A 207 0.38 5.63 23.05
C ALA A 207 -0.61 6.02 21.94
N ILE A 208 -0.49 5.41 20.75
CA ILE A 208 -1.44 5.59 19.64
C ILE A 208 -2.82 5.05 20.02
N LEU A 209 -2.89 3.85 20.61
CA LEU A 209 -4.15 3.24 21.02
C LEU A 209 -4.80 4.02 22.17
N GLU A 210 -4.03 4.52 23.14
CA GLU A 210 -4.57 5.38 24.20
C GLU A 210 -5.14 6.69 23.64
N LYS A 211 -4.43 7.34 22.71
CA LYS A 211 -4.96 8.51 22.01
C LYS A 211 -6.25 8.18 21.26
N GLU A 212 -6.29 7.04 20.58
CA GLU A 212 -7.45 6.60 19.81
C GLU A 212 -8.70 6.39 20.67
N LYS A 213 -8.54 5.90 21.91
CA LYS A 213 -9.64 5.76 22.88
C LYS A 213 -10.27 7.08 23.26
N THR A 214 -9.49 8.15 23.29
CA THR A 214 -9.96 9.47 23.71
C THR A 214 -10.70 10.24 22.62
N LEU A 215 -10.62 9.79 21.36
CA LEU A 215 -11.31 10.43 20.25
C LEU A 215 -12.81 10.20 20.33
N THR A 216 -13.56 11.28 20.15
CA THR A 216 -15.01 11.23 19.98
C THR A 216 -15.39 10.57 18.65
N LEU A 217 -16.62 10.05 18.58
CA LEU A 217 -17.14 9.49 17.32
C LEU A 217 -17.09 10.51 16.17
N GLN A 218 -17.33 11.80 16.43
CA GLN A 218 -17.27 12.84 15.40
C GLN A 218 -15.85 13.04 14.84
N GLU A 219 -14.83 13.01 15.69
CA GLU A 219 -13.43 13.07 15.25
C GLU A 219 -13.05 11.84 14.42
N LYS A 220 -13.52 10.65 14.84
CA LYS A 220 -13.32 9.40 14.08
C LYS A 220 -14.00 9.48 12.71
N ILE A 221 -15.25 9.92 12.64
CA ILE A 221 -16.00 10.13 11.38
C ILE A 221 -15.23 11.09 10.46
N GLN A 222 -14.77 12.22 10.98
CA GLN A 222 -14.05 13.20 10.18
C GLN A 222 -12.73 12.63 9.64
N ARG A 223 -12.00 11.85 10.45
CA ARG A 223 -10.76 11.20 10.00
C ARG A 223 -11.01 10.14 8.94
N ARG A 224 -12.08 9.33 9.06
CA ARG A 224 -12.49 8.36 8.04
C ARG A 224 -12.86 9.05 6.73
N LYS A 225 -13.58 10.17 6.80
CA LYS A 225 -13.92 11.00 5.64
C LYS A 225 -12.67 11.51 4.93
N MET A 226 -11.71 12.05 5.67
CA MET A 226 -10.44 12.51 5.11
C MET A 226 -9.68 11.38 4.41
N LEU A 227 -9.61 10.19 5.03
CA LEU A 227 -8.95 9.02 4.45
C LEU A 227 -9.61 8.56 3.15
N LEU A 228 -10.94 8.41 3.13
CA LEU A 228 -11.67 7.95 1.95
C LEU A 228 -11.57 8.96 0.80
N GLN A 229 -11.68 10.25 1.10
CA GLN A 229 -11.50 11.32 0.12
C GLN A 229 -10.08 11.34 -0.44
N TRP A 230 -9.07 11.24 0.44
CA TRP A 230 -7.68 11.14 0.03
C TRP A 230 -7.45 9.93 -0.87
N TYR A 231 -7.97 8.75 -0.53
CA TYR A 231 -7.74 7.55 -1.31
C TYR A 231 -8.45 7.59 -2.68
N GLN A 232 -9.62 8.23 -2.77
CA GLN A 232 -10.29 8.48 -4.04
C GLN A 232 -9.48 9.45 -4.92
N HIS A 233 -8.95 10.52 -4.32
CA HIS A 233 -8.07 11.47 -5.00
C HIS A 233 -6.78 10.78 -5.47
N PHE A 234 -6.12 10.03 -4.59
CA PHE A 234 -4.92 9.23 -4.89
C PHE A 234 -5.11 8.34 -6.14
N LYS A 235 -6.21 7.58 -6.20
CA LYS A 235 -6.52 6.75 -7.37
C LYS A 235 -6.77 7.58 -8.63
N THR A 236 -7.45 8.71 -8.51
CA THR A 236 -7.76 9.60 -9.65
C THR A 236 -6.50 10.23 -10.21
N GLU A 237 -5.63 10.77 -9.36
CA GLU A 237 -4.35 11.38 -9.75
C GLU A 237 -3.43 10.36 -10.41
N LEU A 238 -3.31 9.16 -9.87
CA LEU A 238 -2.49 8.12 -10.48
C LEU A 238 -3.04 7.64 -11.82
N LYS A 239 -4.37 7.52 -11.95
CA LYS A 239 -5.00 7.24 -13.24
C LYS A 239 -4.67 8.34 -14.25
N TRP A 240 -4.83 9.60 -13.87
CA TRP A 240 -4.56 10.74 -14.74
C TRP A 240 -3.09 10.81 -15.15
N LYS A 241 -2.17 10.66 -14.19
CA LYS A 241 -0.73 10.61 -14.43
C LYS A 241 -0.36 9.47 -15.39
N PHE A 242 -0.89 8.28 -15.16
CA PHE A 242 -0.67 7.12 -16.04
C PHE A 242 -1.11 7.40 -17.48
N THR A 243 -2.35 7.85 -17.67
CA THR A 243 -2.89 8.12 -19.01
C THR A 243 -2.16 9.27 -19.69
N SER A 244 -1.84 10.35 -18.97
CA SER A 244 -1.12 11.50 -19.51
C SER A 244 0.30 11.15 -19.97
N ILE A 245 1.01 10.31 -19.21
CA ILE A 245 2.35 9.85 -19.61
C ILE A 245 2.28 8.98 -20.87
N LEU A 246 1.32 8.05 -20.94
CA LEU A 246 1.14 7.23 -22.13
C LEU A 246 0.78 8.09 -23.34
N GLU A 247 -0.11 9.06 -23.18
CA GLU A 247 -0.55 9.93 -24.27
C GLU A 247 0.58 10.80 -24.82
N SER A 248 1.31 11.46 -23.93
CA SER A 248 2.47 12.29 -24.30
C SER A 248 3.60 11.48 -24.92
N SER A 249 3.88 10.28 -24.39
CA SER A 249 4.99 9.44 -24.87
C SER A 249 4.68 8.73 -26.19
N PHE A 250 3.44 8.26 -26.39
CA PHE A 250 3.10 7.39 -27.53
C PHE A 250 2.41 8.13 -28.68
N PHE A 251 1.69 9.22 -28.41
CA PHE A 251 0.81 9.84 -29.42
C PHE A 251 1.20 11.27 -29.79
N MET A 252 1.84 12.04 -28.91
CA MET A 252 2.16 13.45 -29.21
C MET A 252 3.33 13.64 -30.19
N ASN A 253 4.17 12.61 -30.41
CA ASN A 253 5.26 12.65 -31.40
C ASN A 253 4.85 12.29 -32.84
N ASN A 254 3.57 12.06 -33.13
CA ASN A 254 3.07 11.72 -34.48
C ASN A 254 2.40 12.91 -35.21
N LYS A 255 2.62 14.15 -34.77
CA LYS A 255 2.19 15.39 -35.46
C LYS A 255 3.33 16.06 -36.24
N GLY A 256 4.15 15.26 -36.93
CA GLY A 256 5.19 15.72 -37.85
C GLY A 256 4.92 15.19 -39.25
#